data_AF-A0A9E4LAQ8-F1
#
_entry.id   AF-A0A9E4LAQ8-F1
#
_cell.length_a   1.000
_cell.length_b   1.000
_cell.length_c   1.000
_cell.angle_alpha   90.00
_cell.angle_beta   90.00
_cell.angle_gamma   90.00
#
_symmetry.space_group_name_H-M   'P 1'
#
loop_
_entity.id
_entity.type
_entity.pdbx_description
1 polymer ?
#
loop_
_entity_poly.entity_id
_entity_poly.type
_entity_poly.pdbx_seq_one_letter_code
_entity_poly.pdbx_strand_id
1 'polypeptide(L)'
;MQLKQYQADALVVLRRFFEEARMVGPKNAYETITTEPDYANRLGRYGGRYSAPLTDLPNMPYVCLRLPTGGGKTILGAHAVAVARDAWVEKDYPLVLWLVPTNTIRLQTVGAFGVDTAEKRAVCELWQRKSSS
;
A
#
# COMPACT_ATOMS: atom_id res chain seq x y z
N MET A 1 13.86 -12.04 2.39
CA MET A 1 13.28 -12.48 1.10
C MET A 1 13.47 -11.36 0.10
N GLN A 2 13.99 -11.62 -1.10
CA GLN A 2 14.25 -10.56 -2.09
C GLN A 2 12.97 -10.23 -2.88
N LEU A 3 12.74 -8.93 -3.11
CA LEU A 3 11.64 -8.45 -3.95
C LEU A 3 11.94 -8.71 -5.42
N LYS A 4 10.92 -9.10 -6.18
CA LYS A 4 11.01 -9.14 -7.65
C LYS A 4 11.06 -7.71 -8.19
N GLN A 5 11.65 -7.52 -9.38
CA GLN A 5 11.83 -6.18 -9.96
C GLN A 5 10.53 -5.37 -10.00
N TYR A 6 9.43 -5.94 -10.52
CA TYR A 6 8.15 -5.22 -10.57
C TYR A 6 7.60 -4.84 -9.18
N GLN A 7 7.98 -5.57 -8.12
CA GLN A 7 7.59 -5.25 -6.76
C GLN A 7 8.39 -4.05 -6.26
N ALA A 8 9.71 -4.04 -6.50
CA ALA A 8 10.57 -2.90 -6.20
C ALA A 8 10.13 -1.65 -6.96
N ASP A 9 9.88 -1.78 -8.27
CA ASP A 9 9.41 -0.68 -9.12
C ASP A 9 8.08 -0.10 -8.60
N ALA A 10 7.13 -0.96 -8.20
CA ALA A 10 5.85 -0.51 -7.65
C ALA A 10 6.02 0.28 -6.34
N LEU A 11 6.96 -0.11 -5.48
CA LEU A 11 7.26 0.60 -4.24
C LEU A 11 7.96 1.95 -4.49
N VAL A 12 8.83 2.03 -5.51
CA VAL A 12 9.46 3.28 -5.93
C VAL A 12 8.40 4.28 -6.39
N VAL A 13 7.46 3.84 -7.23
CA VAL A 13 6.34 4.69 -7.68
C VAL A 13 5.45 5.10 -6.51
N LEU A 14 5.15 4.17 -5.60
CA LEU A 14 4.36 4.48 -4.41
C LEU A 14 5.04 5.53 -3.52
N ARG A 15 6.36 5.41 -3.30
CA ARG A 15 7.14 6.40 -2.55
C ARG A 15 7.06 7.77 -3.21
N ARG A 16 7.34 7.84 -4.51
CA ARG A 16 7.25 9.08 -5.29
C ARG A 16 5.87 9.71 -5.16
N PHE A 17 4.80 8.91 -5.27
CA PHE A 17 3.45 9.39 -5.09
C PHE A 17 3.22 10.04 -3.72
N PHE A 18 3.67 9.41 -2.62
CA PHE A 18 3.52 10.00 -1.29
C PHE A 18 4.33 11.29 -1.12
N GLU A 19 5.57 11.32 -1.62
CA GLU A 19 6.44 12.50 -1.54
C GLU A 19 5.84 13.68 -2.33
N GLU A 20 5.37 13.45 -3.55
CA GLU A 20 4.70 14.46 -4.38
C GLU A 20 3.36 14.89 -3.75
N ALA A 21 2.59 13.94 -3.20
CA ALA A 21 1.30 14.23 -2.58
C ALA A 21 1.43 15.20 -1.40
N ARG A 22 2.58 15.24 -0.72
CA ARG A 22 2.85 16.20 0.35
C ARG A 22 3.04 17.62 -0.17
N MET A 23 3.62 17.74 -1.36
CA MET A 23 3.96 19.02 -1.95
C MET A 23 2.79 19.64 -2.70
N VAL A 24 2.10 18.83 -3.52
CA VAL A 24 1.08 19.32 -4.46
C VAL A 24 -0.32 18.76 -4.22
N GLY A 25 -0.48 17.91 -3.19
CA GLY A 25 -1.72 17.20 -2.90
C GLY A 25 -1.86 15.89 -3.70
N PRO A 26 -2.63 14.90 -3.19
CA PRO A 26 -2.66 13.55 -3.76
C PRO A 26 -3.28 13.50 -5.15
N LYS A 27 -4.26 14.36 -5.43
CA LYS A 27 -4.86 14.45 -6.77
C LYS A 27 -3.83 14.85 -7.82
N ASN A 28 -3.12 15.95 -7.59
CA ASN A 28 -2.15 16.47 -8.55
C ASN A 28 -0.97 15.52 -8.69
N ALA A 29 -0.46 14.97 -7.58
CA ALA A 29 0.60 13.96 -7.60
C ALA A 29 0.22 12.73 -8.45
N TYR A 30 -0.99 12.20 -8.27
CA TYR A 30 -1.48 11.08 -9.07
C TYR A 30 -1.59 11.44 -10.55
N GLU A 31 -2.23 12.56 -10.88
CA GLU A 31 -2.46 12.98 -12.26
C GLU A 31 -1.11 13.26 -12.97
N THR A 32 -0.14 13.88 -12.30
CA THR A 32 1.21 14.10 -12.84
C THR A 32 1.93 12.77 -13.12
N ILE A 33 1.99 11.86 -12.14
CA ILE A 33 2.72 10.60 -12.31
C ILE A 33 2.06 9.71 -13.38
N THR A 34 0.73 9.61 -13.37
CA THR A 34 0.02 8.67 -14.26
C THR A 34 -0.12 9.16 -15.70
N THR A 35 0.13 10.45 -15.97
CA THR A 35 0.12 11.02 -17.32
C THR A 35 1.48 10.99 -18.02
N GLU A 36 2.56 10.68 -17.30
CA GLU A 36 3.88 10.44 -17.92
C GLU A 36 3.81 9.29 -18.93
N PRO A 37 4.46 9.39 -20.10
CA PRO A 37 4.32 8.40 -21.18
C PRO A 37 4.52 6.96 -20.75
N ASP A 38 5.53 6.69 -19.91
CA ASP A 38 5.85 5.34 -19.44
C ASP A 38 4.72 4.74 -18.59
N TYR A 39 4.11 5.52 -17.69
CA TYR A 39 3.03 5.06 -16.83
C TYR A 39 1.70 5.01 -17.58
N ALA A 40 1.41 6.01 -18.41
CA ALA A 40 0.19 6.06 -19.22
C ALA A 40 0.08 4.82 -20.12
N ASN A 41 1.17 4.44 -20.80
CA ASN A 41 1.22 3.26 -21.65
C ASN A 41 1.01 1.95 -20.85
N ARG A 42 1.59 1.85 -19.64
CA ARG A 42 1.47 0.66 -18.78
C ARG A 42 0.09 0.52 -18.14
N LEU A 43 -0.54 1.64 -17.79
CA LEU A 43 -1.85 1.66 -17.15
C LEU A 43 -2.98 1.42 -18.16
N GLY A 44 -2.86 1.92 -19.39
CA GLY A 44 -3.89 1.82 -20.41
C GLY A 44 -5.25 2.28 -19.86
N ARG A 45 -6.28 1.41 -19.95
CA ARG A 45 -7.63 1.69 -19.43
C ARG A 45 -7.74 1.85 -17.91
N TYR A 46 -6.69 1.49 -17.17
CA TYR A 46 -6.63 1.65 -15.71
C TYR A 46 -6.09 3.01 -15.30
N GLY A 47 -5.54 3.78 -16.25
CA GLY A 47 -5.22 5.19 -16.06
C GLY A 47 -6.50 6.02 -16.08
N GLY A 48 -6.48 7.19 -15.45
CA GLY A 48 -7.66 8.05 -15.41
C GLY A 48 -7.53 9.16 -14.39
N ARG A 49 -8.65 9.83 -14.13
CA ARG A 49 -8.72 10.91 -13.15
C ARG A 49 -8.61 10.36 -11.74
N TYR A 50 -7.94 11.10 -10.86
CA TYR A 50 -7.92 10.77 -9.44
C TYR A 50 -9.32 10.91 -8.84
N SER A 51 -9.79 9.86 -8.18
CA SER A 51 -11.07 9.86 -7.46
C SER A 51 -10.83 9.38 -6.04
N ALA A 52 -10.87 10.32 -5.08
CA ALA A 52 -10.84 9.98 -3.67
C ALA A 52 -12.24 9.55 -3.23
N PRO A 53 -12.42 8.34 -2.68
CA PRO A 53 -13.73 7.86 -2.25
C PRO A 53 -14.17 8.44 -0.90
N LEU A 54 -13.26 9.10 -0.17
CA LEU A 54 -13.51 9.61 1.18
C LEU A 54 -13.74 11.13 1.10
N THR A 55 -15.00 11.54 0.97
CA THR A 55 -15.40 12.95 0.88
C THR A 55 -14.90 13.77 2.07
N ASP A 56 -14.90 13.18 3.28
CA ASP A 56 -14.48 13.84 4.52
C ASP A 56 -12.95 13.89 4.70
N LEU A 57 -12.19 13.23 3.83
CA LEU A 57 -10.72 13.17 3.89
C LEU A 57 -10.10 13.52 2.52
N PRO A 58 -10.32 14.73 2.00
CA PRO A 58 -9.95 15.12 0.63
C PRO A 58 -8.43 15.11 0.37
N ASN A 59 -7.62 15.28 1.43
CA ASN A 59 -6.17 15.30 1.37
C ASN A 59 -5.54 13.93 1.69
N MET A 60 -6.34 12.91 2.00
CA MET A 60 -5.83 11.57 2.25
C MET A 60 -5.41 10.91 0.93
N PRO A 61 -4.16 10.45 0.79
CA PRO A 61 -3.73 9.76 -0.41
C PRO A 61 -4.47 8.43 -0.55
N TYR A 62 -5.03 8.20 -1.74
CA TYR A 62 -5.80 7.01 -2.06
C TYR A 62 -5.41 6.48 -3.45
N VAL A 63 -4.69 5.36 -3.48
CA VAL A 63 -4.17 4.78 -4.74
C VAL A 63 -4.27 3.26 -4.73
N CYS A 64 -4.26 2.69 -5.94
CA CYS A 64 -4.27 1.25 -6.15
C CYS A 64 -3.03 0.82 -6.93
N LEU A 65 -2.28 -0.15 -6.39
CA LEU A 65 -1.17 -0.78 -7.11
C LEU A 65 -1.71 -1.97 -7.91
N ARG A 66 -1.62 -1.89 -9.24
CA ARG A 66 -2.03 -2.98 -10.13
C ARG A 66 -0.89 -3.98 -10.32
N LEU A 67 -1.12 -5.21 -9.89
CA LEU A 67 -0.08 -6.25 -9.82
C LEU A 67 -0.58 -7.54 -10.48
N PRO A 68 0.32 -8.37 -11.06
CA PRO A 68 -0.06 -9.66 -11.62
C PRO A 68 -0.61 -10.63 -10.56
N THR A 69 -1.51 -11.53 -10.99
CA THR A 69 -1.97 -12.66 -10.15
C THR A 69 -0.80 -13.58 -9.83
N GLY A 70 -0.81 -14.22 -8.64
CA GLY A 70 0.33 -15.03 -8.15
C GLY A 70 1.62 -14.26 -7.78
N GLY A 71 1.67 -12.93 -7.98
CA GLY A 71 2.88 -12.11 -7.78
C GLY A 71 3.24 -11.72 -6.34
N GLY A 72 2.94 -12.54 -5.32
CA GLY A 72 3.35 -12.22 -3.95
C GLY A 72 2.87 -10.86 -3.42
N LYS A 73 1.61 -10.50 -3.72
CA LYS A 73 1.00 -9.20 -3.36
C LYS A 73 1.06 -8.90 -1.86
N THR A 74 0.99 -9.94 -1.03
CA THR A 74 1.07 -9.82 0.43
C THR A 74 2.42 -9.27 0.89
N ILE A 75 3.52 -9.78 0.31
CA ILE A 75 4.88 -9.30 0.64
C ILE A 75 5.03 -7.84 0.20
N LEU A 76 4.60 -7.52 -1.02
CA LEU A 76 4.61 -6.13 -1.49
C LEU A 76 3.82 -5.21 -0.54
N GLY A 77 2.62 -5.61 -0.13
CA GLY A 77 1.80 -4.79 0.75
C GLY A 77 2.43 -4.57 2.13
N ALA A 78 3.15 -5.54 2.69
CA ALA A 78 3.96 -5.30 3.90
C ALA A 78 5.03 -4.23 3.68
N HIS A 79 5.78 -4.29 2.58
CA HIS A 79 6.76 -3.25 2.26
C HIS A 79 6.11 -1.89 1.94
N ALA A 80 4.90 -1.88 1.38
CA ALA A 80 4.15 -0.65 1.14
C ALA A 80 3.80 0.08 2.44
N VAL A 81 3.58 -0.64 3.55
CA VAL A 81 3.41 -0.03 4.88
C VAL A 81 4.65 0.75 5.30
N ALA A 82 5.84 0.17 5.14
CA ALA A 82 7.10 0.86 5.47
C ALA A 82 7.31 2.11 4.59
N VAL A 83 6.98 2.02 3.29
CA VAL A 83 7.01 3.18 2.39
C VAL A 83 6.04 4.27 2.87
N ALA A 84 4.80 3.93 3.20
CA ALA A 84 3.83 4.90 3.71
C ALA A 84 4.23 5.48 5.07
N ARG A 85 4.83 4.67 5.96
CA ARG A 85 5.40 5.09 7.24
C ARG A 85 6.41 6.21 7.03
N ASP A 86 7.39 5.97 6.16
CA ASP A 86 8.53 6.87 5.97
C ASP A 86 8.17 8.10 5.12
N ALA A 87 7.37 7.91 4.07
CA ALA A 87 7.12 8.93 3.04
C ALA A 87 5.82 9.71 3.24
N TRP A 88 4.92 9.28 4.14
CA TRP A 88 3.64 9.98 4.38
C TRP A 88 3.29 10.16 5.86
N VAL A 89 3.28 9.07 6.64
CA VAL A 89 2.72 9.08 8.00
C VAL A 89 3.68 9.67 9.04
N GLU A 90 5.00 9.49 8.88
CA GLU A 90 6.03 9.97 9.82
C GLU A 90 5.79 9.55 11.28
N LYS A 91 5.42 8.27 11.46
CA LYS A 91 5.27 7.64 12.78
C LYS A 91 6.01 6.31 12.77
N ASP A 92 6.77 6.02 13.81
CA ASP A 92 7.55 4.78 13.88
C ASP A 92 6.67 3.52 13.86
N TYR A 93 5.46 3.61 14.43
CA TYR A 93 4.53 2.49 14.59
C TYR A 93 3.10 2.89 14.16
N PRO A 94 2.83 3.00 12.85
CA PRO A 94 1.50 3.34 12.36
C PRO A 94 0.54 2.16 12.55
N LEU A 95 -0.73 2.46 12.86
CA LEU A 95 -1.80 1.46 12.84
C LEU A 95 -2.15 1.11 11.38
N VAL A 96 -2.14 -0.19 11.06
CA VAL A 96 -2.49 -0.69 9.73
C VAL A 96 -3.75 -1.54 9.79
N LEU A 97 -4.74 -1.19 8.98
CA LEU A 97 -5.93 -2.02 8.75
C LEU A 97 -5.77 -2.79 7.44
N TRP A 98 -5.65 -4.12 7.53
CA TRP A 98 -5.53 -5.00 6.36
C TRP A 98 -6.85 -5.71 6.06
N LEU A 99 -7.51 -5.34 4.95
CA LEU A 99 -8.80 -5.89 4.56
C LEU A 99 -8.64 -6.99 3.51
N VAL A 100 -9.33 -8.12 3.72
CA VAL A 100 -9.35 -9.27 2.80
C VAL A 100 -10.78 -9.81 2.68
N PRO A 101 -11.18 -10.36 1.52
CA PRO A 101 -12.57 -10.74 1.29
C PRO A 101 -12.96 -12.06 1.96
N THR A 102 -12.00 -12.92 2.34
CA THR A 102 -12.29 -14.23 2.94
C THR A 102 -11.34 -14.58 4.10
N ASN A 103 -11.83 -15.43 5.01
CA ASN A 103 -11.01 -15.95 6.11
C ASN A 103 -9.84 -16.81 5.62
N THR A 104 -9.98 -17.53 4.51
CA THR A 104 -8.88 -18.31 3.91
C THR A 104 -7.72 -17.38 3.51
N ILE A 105 -8.01 -16.28 2.82
CA ILE A 105 -6.99 -15.29 2.43
C ILE A 105 -6.40 -14.60 3.67
N ARG A 106 -7.23 -14.35 4.69
CA ARG A 106 -6.77 -13.82 5.98
C ARG A 106 -5.72 -14.71 6.63
N LEU A 107 -6.00 -16.01 6.77
CA LEU A 107 -5.10 -16.97 7.41
C LEU A 107 -3.79 -17.12 6.63
N GLN A 108 -3.86 -17.16 5.29
CA GLN A 108 -2.67 -17.15 4.43
C GLN A 108 -1.83 -15.89 4.62
N THR A 109 -2.48 -14.73 4.75
CA THR A 109 -1.81 -13.44 4.92
C THR A 109 -1.14 -13.34 6.29
N VAL A 110 -1.82 -13.74 7.37
CA VAL A 110 -1.23 -13.80 8.72
C VAL A 110 -0.07 -14.79 8.77
N GLY A 111 -0.23 -15.96 8.15
CA GLY A 111 0.85 -16.95 8.03
C GLY A 111 2.06 -16.42 7.27
N ALA A 112 1.86 -15.62 6.22
CA ALA A 112 2.94 -14.94 5.50
C ALA A 112 3.63 -13.84 6.34
N PHE A 113 2.95 -13.31 7.35
CA PHE A 113 3.51 -12.32 8.27
C PHE A 113 4.25 -12.94 9.47
N GLY A 114 3.94 -14.14 9.96
CA GLY A 114 4.71 -14.81 11.02
C GLY A 114 6.04 -15.37 10.49
N VAL A 115 7.21 -15.29 11.13
CA VAL A 115 7.70 -14.79 12.43
C VAL A 115 9.06 -14.13 12.11
N ASP A 116 9.53 -13.18 12.94
CA ASP A 116 10.90 -12.61 12.95
C ASP A 116 11.15 -11.28 12.21
N THR A 117 10.56 -10.18 12.70
CA THR A 117 11.16 -8.81 12.72
C THR A 117 10.26 -7.81 13.46
N ALA A 118 10.88 -6.82 14.11
CA ALA A 118 10.21 -5.81 14.94
C ALA A 118 9.12 -4.99 14.22
N GLU A 119 9.18 -4.87 12.89
CA GLU A 119 8.15 -4.23 12.04
C GLU A 119 6.77 -4.91 12.11
N LYS A 120 6.67 -6.15 12.61
CA LYS A 120 5.47 -6.99 12.52
C LYS A 120 4.55 -7.01 13.76
N ARG A 121 4.91 -6.35 14.88
CA ARG A 121 4.09 -6.38 16.11
C ARG A 121 2.75 -5.67 16.00
N ALA A 122 2.66 -4.61 15.19
CA ALA A 122 1.44 -3.79 15.07
C ALA A 122 0.23 -4.53 14.45
N VAL A 123 0.45 -5.58 13.65
CA VAL A 123 -0.63 -6.29 12.94
C VAL A 123 -1.27 -7.39 13.78
N CYS A 124 -0.53 -8.01 14.72
CA CYS A 124 -1.02 -9.14 15.51
C CYS A 124 -1.58 -8.75 16.89
N GLU A 125 -1.07 -7.70 17.55
CA GLU A 125 -1.42 -7.40 18.95
C GLU A 125 -2.90 -6.96 19.15
N LEU A 126 -3.53 -6.35 18.14
CA LEU A 126 -4.95 -5.98 18.22
C LEU A 126 -5.91 -7.18 18.16
N TRP A 127 -5.42 -8.37 17.80
CA TRP A 127 -6.26 -9.55 17.52
C TRP A 127 -6.26 -10.63 18.59
N GLN A 128 -5.21 -10.76 19.41
CA GLN A 128 -5.25 -11.71 20.54
C GLN A 128 -6.31 -11.34 21.58
N ARG A 129 -6.71 -10.07 21.65
CA ARG A 129 -7.67 -9.57 22.65
C ARG A 129 -9.15 -9.80 22.30
N LYS A 130 -9.47 -10.19 21.05
CA LYS A 130 -10.87 -10.47 20.61
C LYS A 130 -11.18 -11.95 20.37
N SER A 131 -10.20 -12.83 20.58
CA SER A 131 -10.37 -14.29 20.43
C SER A 131 -10.59 -15.00 21.79
N SER A 132 -10.76 -14.22 22.88
CA SER A 132 -10.85 -14.70 24.26
C SER A 132 -12.09 -14.14 24.98
N SER A 133 -13.19 -13.98 24.27
CA SER A 133 -14.50 -13.66 24.85
C SER A 133 -15.61 -14.34 24.07
#